data_AF-A0A1F5YPZ1-F1
#
_entry.id   AF-A0A1F5YPZ1-F1
#
_cell.length_a   1.000
_cell.length_b   1.000
_cell.length_c   1.000
_cell.angle_alpha   90.00
_cell.angle_beta   90.00
_cell.angle_gamma   90.00
#
_symmetry.space_group_name_H-M   'P 1'
#
loop_
_entity.id
_entity.type
_entity.pdbx_description
1 polymer ?
#
loop_
_entity_poly.entity_id
_entity_poly.type
_entity_poly.pdbx_seq_one_letter_code
_entity_poly.pdbx_strand_id
1 'polypeptide(L)'
;MKNRNLLFLLIFIIVLFSILILKSFNQLKIGENKNLSGIGDAHRIDSFDAKIFYNSISKAGDKKLIGAGKIGTAIVPHYYPAGYLIAQLFQEISDQNIKRVIVIGPNHREKGAFKVTSSNKNWATNFGLLNTDSQFIKKMEKAGLVNFDDSVLESEQSIEVLAL
;
A
#
# COMPACT_ATOMS: atom_id res chain seq x y z
N MET A 1 37.84 3.23 49.43
CA MET A 1 37.92 3.87 48.09
C MET A 1 37.42 3.00 46.93
N LYS A 2 37.62 1.67 46.93
CA LYS A 2 37.24 0.77 45.82
C LYS A 2 35.73 0.71 45.50
N ASN A 3 34.87 0.81 46.51
CA ASN A 3 33.40 0.67 46.34
C ASN A 3 32.73 1.91 45.72
N ARG A 4 33.35 3.10 45.85
CA ARG A 4 32.80 4.35 45.32
C ARG A 4 32.88 4.40 43.80
N ASN A 5 33.97 3.89 43.22
CA ASN A 5 34.14 3.81 41.77
C ASN A 5 33.22 2.75 41.15
N LEU A 6 32.93 1.67 41.87
CA LEU A 6 31.97 0.64 41.44
C LEU A 6 30.54 1.19 41.39
N LEU A 7 30.16 2.00 42.39
CA LEU A 7 28.85 2.66 42.42
C LEU A 7 28.68 3.64 41.24
N PHE A 8 29.70 4.44 40.93
CA PHE A 8 29.66 5.36 39.78
C PHE A 8 29.57 4.62 38.44
N LEU A 9 30.29 3.51 38.28
CA LEU A 9 30.19 2.68 37.07
C LEU A 9 28.79 2.10 36.88
N LEU A 10 28.17 1.63 37.97
CA LEU A 10 26.84 1.04 37.92
C LEU A 10 25.76 2.08 37.54
N ILE A 11 25.84 3.28 38.13
CA ILE A 11 24.97 4.40 37.76
C ILE A 11 25.15 4.78 36.29
N PHE A 12 26.40 4.83 35.81
CA PHE A 12 26.69 5.14 34.41
C PHE A 12 26.06 4.14 33.45
N ILE A 13 26.15 2.84 33.75
CA ILE A 13 25.53 1.77 32.94
C ILE A 13 24.01 1.90 32.92
N ILE A 14 23.37 2.18 34.07
CA ILE A 14 21.92 2.36 34.16
C ILE A 14 21.45 3.54 33.31
N VAL A 15 22.18 4.67 33.35
CA VAL A 15 21.88 5.85 32.52
C VAL A 15 22.03 5.53 31.03
N LEU A 16 23.10 4.83 30.65
CA LEU A 16 23.33 4.44 29.25
C LEU A 16 22.23 3.50 28.73
N PHE A 17 21.83 2.54 29.55
CA PHE A 17 20.75 1.60 29.22
C PHE A 17 19.40 2.32 29.12
N SER A 18 19.13 3.27 30.01
CA SER A 18 17.92 4.10 29.98
C SER A 18 17.84 4.93 28.69
N ILE A 19 18.96 5.54 28.27
CA ILE A 19 19.04 6.29 27.01
C ILE A 19 18.78 5.40 25.78
N LEU A 20 19.30 4.16 25.79
CA LEU A 20 19.05 3.20 24.71
C LEU A 20 17.58 2.78 24.63
N ILE A 21 16.93 2.53 25.78
CA ILE A 21 15.49 2.23 25.85
C ILE A 21 14.67 3.42 25.31
N LEU A 22 14.96 4.64 25.78
CA LEU A 22 14.29 5.86 25.32
C LEU A 22 14.39 6.07 23.80
N LYS A 23 15.57 5.81 23.20
CA LYS A 23 15.74 5.86 21.74
C LYS A 23 14.90 4.81 21.00
N SER A 24 14.83 3.59 21.51
CA SER A 24 14.02 2.50 20.93
C SER A 24 12.52 2.85 20.94
N PHE A 25 12.00 3.34 22.07
CA PHE A 25 10.60 3.78 22.17
C PHE A 25 10.27 4.96 21.25
N ASN A 26 11.17 5.93 21.09
CA ASN A 26 10.97 7.03 20.15
C ASN A 26 10.97 6.56 18.69
N GLN A 27 11.79 5.58 18.32
CA GLN A 27 11.77 5.02 16.96
C GLN A 27 10.45 4.31 16.65
N LEU A 28 9.88 3.57 17.60
CA LEU A 28 8.58 2.92 17.45
C LEU A 28 7.44 3.96 17.27
N LYS A 29 7.42 5.01 18.09
CA LYS A 29 6.41 6.09 17.97
C LYS A 29 6.53 6.89 16.67
N ILE A 30 7.74 7.11 16.15
CA ILE A 30 7.97 7.81 14.88
C ILE A 30 7.52 6.95 13.68
N GLY A 31 7.64 5.61 13.78
CA GLY A 31 7.13 4.67 12.77
C GLY A 31 5.59 4.62 12.71
N GLU A 32 4.91 4.70 13.85
CA GLU A 32 3.44 4.71 13.94
C GLU A 32 2.84 6.03 13.44
N ASN A 33 3.41 7.17 13.84
CA ASN A 33 2.84 8.50 13.51
C ASN A 33 2.94 8.89 12.03
N LYS A 34 3.96 8.40 11.30
CA LYS A 34 4.09 8.71 9.86
C LYS A 34 3.02 8.03 9.00
N ASN A 35 2.47 6.91 9.45
CA ASN A 35 1.44 6.18 8.71
C ASN A 35 0.03 6.70 8.99
N LEU A 36 -0.22 7.26 10.18
CA LEU A 36 -1.54 7.75 10.58
C LEU A 36 -1.87 9.14 10.03
N SER A 37 -0.86 10.03 9.87
CA SER A 37 -1.09 11.39 9.34
C SER A 37 -1.51 11.43 7.87
N GLY A 38 -1.29 10.35 7.11
CA GLY A 38 -1.68 10.24 5.70
C GLY A 38 -3.05 9.61 5.45
N ILE A 39 -3.70 9.04 6.48
CA ILE A 39 -4.99 8.34 6.32
C ILE A 39 -6.14 9.34 6.09
N GLY A 40 -6.06 10.54 6.67
CA GLY A 40 -7.09 11.58 6.51
C GLY A 40 -7.16 12.21 5.12
N ASP A 41 -6.11 12.04 4.30
CA ASP A 41 -5.99 12.60 2.94
C ASP A 41 -5.82 11.48 1.89
N ALA A 42 -6.30 10.27 2.19
CA ALA A 42 -6.23 9.10 1.32
C ALA A 42 -7.62 8.70 0.81
N HIS A 43 -7.66 8.14 -0.39
CA HIS A 43 -8.82 7.43 -0.94
C HIS A 43 -9.11 6.21 -0.06
N ARG A 44 -10.30 6.15 0.53
CA ARG A 44 -10.69 5.06 1.44
C ARG A 44 -11.40 3.96 0.67
N ILE A 45 -10.99 2.71 0.91
CA ILE A 45 -11.66 1.54 0.35
C ILE A 45 -12.56 0.93 1.41
N ASP A 46 -13.83 1.29 1.37
CA ASP A 46 -14.83 0.80 2.33
C ASP A 46 -15.54 -0.49 1.83
N SER A 47 -15.21 -0.96 0.62
CA SER A 47 -15.87 -2.07 -0.08
C SER A 47 -15.28 -3.47 0.23
N PHE A 48 -14.42 -3.59 1.23
CA PHE A 48 -13.78 -4.86 1.58
C PHE A 48 -14.73 -5.83 2.27
N ASP A 49 -14.83 -7.04 1.71
CA ASP A 49 -15.50 -8.18 2.32
C ASP A 49 -14.46 -9.27 2.63
N ALA A 50 -14.19 -9.49 3.92
CA ALA A 50 -13.23 -10.47 4.38
C ALA A 50 -13.54 -11.89 3.88
N LYS A 51 -14.81 -12.28 3.85
CA LYS A 51 -15.23 -13.62 3.42
C LYS A 51 -14.93 -13.81 1.93
N ILE A 52 -15.28 -12.84 1.09
CA ILE A 52 -15.00 -12.88 -0.35
C ILE A 52 -13.49 -12.90 -0.60
N PHE A 53 -12.74 -12.07 0.12
CA PHE A 53 -11.29 -11.98 0.00
C PHE A 53 -10.60 -13.31 0.33
N TYR A 54 -10.84 -13.87 1.52
CA TYR A 54 -10.21 -15.13 1.92
C TYR A 54 -10.66 -16.32 1.09
N ASN A 55 -11.92 -16.34 0.63
CA ASN A 55 -12.38 -17.35 -0.33
C ASN A 55 -11.65 -17.25 -1.67
N SER A 56 -11.34 -16.04 -2.13
CA SER A 56 -10.58 -15.82 -3.38
C SER A 56 -9.15 -16.34 -3.28
N ILE A 57 -8.48 -16.08 -2.15
CA ILE A 57 -7.14 -16.63 -1.86
C ILE A 57 -7.18 -18.16 -1.82
N SER A 58 -8.13 -18.73 -1.08
CA SER A 58 -8.28 -20.19 -0.98
C SER A 58 -8.54 -20.84 -2.34
N LYS A 59 -9.39 -20.23 -3.17
CA LYS A 59 -9.74 -20.72 -4.51
C LYS A 59 -8.60 -20.59 -5.52
N ALA A 60 -7.72 -19.61 -5.37
CA ALA A 60 -6.53 -19.48 -6.21
C ALA A 60 -5.67 -20.75 -6.14
N GLY A 61 -5.55 -21.33 -4.93
CA GLY A 61 -4.73 -22.50 -4.64
C GLY A 61 -3.25 -22.26 -4.94
N ASP A 62 -2.48 -23.33 -5.13
CA ASP A 62 -1.06 -23.26 -5.53
C ASP A 62 -0.88 -23.37 -7.06
N LYS A 63 -1.94 -23.08 -7.82
CA LYS A 63 -1.92 -23.24 -9.27
C LYS A 63 -1.06 -22.16 -9.89
N LYS A 64 0.16 -22.55 -10.28
CA LYS A 64 1.02 -21.65 -11.02
C LYS A 64 0.49 -21.34 -12.42
N LEU A 65 0.54 -20.08 -12.84
CA LEU A 65 0.32 -19.70 -14.23
C LEU A 65 1.47 -20.26 -15.07
N ILE A 66 1.20 -21.33 -15.82
CA ILE A 66 2.21 -22.05 -16.60
C ILE A 66 2.85 -21.10 -17.63
N GLY A 67 4.19 -21.05 -17.65
CA GLY A 67 4.95 -20.34 -18.67
C GLY A 67 5.11 -18.83 -18.43
N ALA A 68 4.64 -18.31 -17.30
CA ALA A 68 4.91 -16.94 -16.92
C ALA A 68 6.36 -16.84 -16.43
N GLY A 69 7.25 -16.35 -17.29
CA GLY A 69 8.51 -15.76 -16.84
C GLY A 69 8.24 -14.48 -16.04
N LYS A 70 9.10 -13.48 -16.17
CA LYS A 70 8.83 -12.19 -15.52
C LYS A 70 7.55 -11.54 -16.09
N ILE A 71 6.50 -11.41 -15.29
CA ILE A 71 5.25 -10.73 -15.64
C ILE A 71 5.45 -9.21 -15.55
N GLY A 72 5.38 -8.53 -16.69
CA GLY A 72 5.45 -7.06 -16.77
C GLY A 72 4.08 -6.37 -16.91
N THR A 73 3.04 -7.10 -17.28
CA THR A 73 1.68 -6.59 -17.48
C THR A 73 0.69 -7.73 -17.28
N ALA A 74 -0.48 -7.42 -16.70
CA ALA A 74 -1.57 -8.36 -16.55
C ALA A 74 -2.91 -7.66 -16.79
N ILE A 75 -3.88 -8.41 -17.30
CA ILE A 75 -5.27 -7.98 -17.42
C ILE A 75 -6.07 -8.85 -16.48
N VAL A 76 -6.78 -8.23 -15.54
CA VAL A 76 -7.54 -8.91 -14.51
C VAL A 76 -8.98 -8.38 -14.47
N PRO A 77 -9.96 -9.23 -14.12
CA PRO A 77 -11.32 -8.77 -13.91
C PRO A 77 -11.38 -7.85 -12.68
N HIS A 78 -12.32 -6.92 -12.68
CA HIS A 78 -12.63 -6.08 -11.51
C HIS A 78 -13.92 -6.53 -10.79
N TYR A 79 -14.35 -7.77 -11.00
CA TYR A 79 -15.60 -8.34 -10.45
C TYR A 79 -15.31 -9.35 -9.33
N TYR A 80 -15.91 -9.14 -8.14
CA TYR A 80 -15.61 -9.88 -6.90
C TYR A 80 -15.61 -11.42 -7.02
N PRO A 81 -16.59 -12.08 -7.67
CA PRO A 81 -16.56 -13.55 -7.85
C PRO A 81 -15.36 -14.09 -8.63
N ALA A 82 -14.66 -13.23 -9.37
CA ALA A 82 -13.44 -13.55 -10.10
C ALA A 82 -12.15 -13.16 -9.34
N GLY A 83 -12.25 -12.79 -8.05
CA GLY A 83 -11.11 -12.38 -7.22
C GLY A 83 -9.99 -13.42 -7.12
N TYR A 84 -10.30 -14.71 -7.31
CA TYR A 84 -9.28 -15.77 -7.35
C TYR A 84 -8.27 -15.59 -8.49
N LEU A 85 -8.65 -14.95 -9.62
CA LEU A 85 -7.73 -14.64 -10.72
C LEU A 85 -6.77 -13.51 -10.35
N ILE A 86 -7.25 -12.52 -9.59
CA ILE A 86 -6.41 -11.46 -9.02
C ILE A 86 -5.43 -12.07 -8.02
N ALA A 87 -5.90 -12.94 -7.13
CA ALA A 87 -5.06 -13.63 -6.16
C ALA A 87 -3.98 -14.50 -6.84
N GLN A 88 -4.31 -15.23 -7.90
CA GLN A 88 -3.32 -15.99 -8.70
C GLN A 88 -2.25 -15.08 -9.29
N LEU A 89 -2.62 -13.92 -9.85
CA LEU A 89 -1.64 -12.96 -10.35
C LEU A 89 -0.69 -12.50 -9.24
N PHE A 90 -1.21 -12.12 -8.07
CA PHE A 90 -0.38 -11.64 -6.96
C PHE A 90 0.55 -12.74 -6.41
N GLN A 91 0.12 -13.99 -6.41
CA GLN A 91 0.99 -15.13 -6.08
C GLN A 91 2.12 -15.30 -7.10
N GLU A 92 1.86 -15.17 -8.41
CA GLU A 92 2.90 -15.31 -9.43
C GLU A 92 3.96 -14.20 -9.36
N ILE A 93 3.54 -12.99 -9.02
CA ILE A 93 4.45 -11.85 -8.98
C ILE A 93 5.07 -11.61 -7.60
N SER A 94 4.77 -12.44 -6.59
CA SER A 94 5.21 -12.23 -5.21
C SER A 94 6.73 -12.19 -5.07
N ASP A 95 7.42 -13.02 -5.87
CA ASP A 95 8.88 -13.14 -5.84
C ASP A 95 9.56 -12.13 -6.77
N GLN A 96 8.79 -11.35 -7.54
CA GLN A 96 9.32 -10.32 -8.42
C GLN A 96 9.61 -9.03 -7.64
N ASN A 97 10.78 -8.46 -7.87
CA ASN A 97 11.13 -7.15 -7.32
C ASN A 97 10.41 -6.01 -8.08
N ILE A 98 9.12 -5.81 -7.81
CA ILE A 98 8.28 -4.75 -8.40
C ILE A 98 8.44 -3.47 -7.57
N LYS A 99 8.73 -2.35 -8.22
CA LYS A 99 8.91 -1.04 -7.57
C LYS A 99 7.75 -0.07 -7.77
N ARG A 100 6.95 -0.29 -8.81
CA ARG A 100 5.78 0.53 -9.16
C ARG A 100 4.76 -0.36 -9.85
N VAL A 101 3.50 -0.22 -9.44
CA VAL A 101 2.34 -0.80 -10.13
C VAL A 101 1.55 0.35 -10.73
N ILE A 102 1.13 0.19 -11.98
CA ILE A 102 0.21 1.12 -12.65
C ILE A 102 -1.08 0.35 -12.88
N VAL A 103 -2.18 0.85 -12.30
CA VAL A 103 -3.51 0.26 -12.46
C VAL A 103 -4.32 1.17 -13.37
N ILE A 104 -4.95 0.60 -14.39
CA ILE A 104 -5.82 1.30 -15.32
C ILE A 104 -7.15 0.55 -15.32
N GLY A 105 -8.22 1.25 -14.93
CA GLY A 105 -9.58 0.72 -14.92
C GLY A 105 -10.51 1.55 -15.80
N PRO A 106 -11.66 0.99 -16.23
CA PRO A 106 -12.71 1.76 -16.88
C PRO A 106 -13.26 2.84 -15.95
N ASN A 107 -13.67 3.95 -16.53
CA ASN A 107 -14.47 4.97 -15.85
C ASN A 107 -15.96 4.58 -15.97
N HIS A 108 -16.48 3.86 -14.98
CA HIS A 108 -17.84 3.30 -15.04
C HIS A 108 -18.94 4.36 -15.10
N ARG A 109 -18.63 5.58 -14.64
CA ARG A 109 -19.59 6.69 -14.57
C ARG A 109 -19.40 7.70 -15.69
N GLU A 110 -18.39 7.52 -16.54
CA GLU A 110 -18.00 8.44 -17.61
C GLU A 110 -17.87 9.91 -17.12
N LYS A 111 -17.38 10.09 -15.89
CA LYS A 111 -17.21 11.42 -15.25
C LYS A 111 -15.81 11.98 -15.40
N GLY A 112 -15.70 13.31 -15.27
CA GLY A 112 -14.44 14.04 -15.39
C GLY A 112 -14.27 14.66 -16.77
N ALA A 113 -13.44 15.70 -16.86
CA ALA A 113 -13.25 16.49 -18.07
C ALA A 113 -12.02 16.06 -18.90
N PHE A 114 -11.38 14.93 -18.57
CA PHE A 114 -10.13 14.50 -19.17
C PHE A 114 -10.15 13.02 -19.55
N LYS A 115 -9.32 12.64 -20.53
CA LYS A 115 -9.28 11.26 -21.06
C LYS A 115 -8.84 10.23 -20.02
N VAL A 116 -7.94 10.62 -19.12
CA VAL A 116 -7.44 9.77 -18.03
C VAL A 116 -7.46 10.58 -16.75
N THR A 117 -8.33 10.15 -15.83
CA THR A 117 -8.41 10.74 -14.49
C THR A 117 -7.50 9.98 -13.54
N SER A 118 -6.77 10.70 -12.70
CA SER A 118 -5.89 10.13 -11.68
C SER A 118 -6.02 10.89 -10.36
N SER A 119 -5.28 10.46 -9.36
CA SER A 119 -5.12 11.13 -8.07
C SER A 119 -3.64 11.18 -7.68
N ASN A 120 -3.30 12.17 -6.84
CA ASN A 120 -2.01 12.22 -6.14
C ASN A 120 -2.12 11.80 -4.65
N LYS A 121 -3.33 11.48 -4.18
CA LYS A 121 -3.59 10.96 -2.83
C LYS A 121 -3.19 9.48 -2.72
N ASN A 122 -2.89 9.06 -1.49
CA ASN A 122 -2.67 7.65 -1.17
C ASN A 122 -3.99 6.88 -1.12
N TRP A 123 -3.92 5.56 -0.94
CA TRP A 123 -5.08 4.69 -0.78
C TRP A 123 -5.05 4.01 0.59
N ALA A 124 -6.06 4.23 1.40
CA ALA A 124 -6.23 3.55 2.67
C ALA A 124 -6.98 2.22 2.44
N THR A 125 -6.26 1.12 2.62
CA THR A 125 -6.77 -0.25 2.49
C THR A 125 -6.94 -0.87 3.88
N ASN A 126 -7.61 -2.02 3.96
CA ASN A 126 -7.69 -2.79 5.21
C ASN A 126 -6.39 -3.45 5.63
N PHE A 127 -5.36 -3.41 4.78
CA PHE A 127 -4.01 -3.91 5.06
C PHE A 127 -3.01 -2.77 5.33
N GLY A 128 -3.49 -1.51 5.34
CA GLY A 128 -2.68 -0.33 5.58
C GLY A 128 -2.71 0.66 4.41
N LEU A 129 -1.78 1.62 4.45
CA LEU A 129 -1.70 2.70 3.46
C LEU A 129 -0.88 2.26 2.23
N LEU A 130 -1.52 2.25 1.07
CA LEU A 130 -0.86 2.08 -0.22
C LEU A 130 -0.45 3.46 -0.75
N ASN A 131 0.86 3.68 -0.86
CA ASN A 131 1.42 4.97 -1.25
C ASN A 131 1.34 5.18 -2.76
N THR A 132 0.83 6.34 -3.17
CA THR A 132 0.90 6.78 -4.56
C THR A 132 2.31 7.28 -4.86
N ASP A 133 2.85 6.92 -6.04
CA ASP A 133 4.12 7.50 -6.51
C ASP A 133 3.87 8.94 -6.97
N SER A 134 3.84 9.86 -6.01
CA SER A 134 3.52 11.28 -6.24
C SER A 134 4.48 11.95 -7.21
N GLN A 135 5.76 11.52 -7.25
CA GLN A 135 6.73 12.08 -8.18
C GLN A 135 6.42 11.66 -9.61
N PHE A 136 6.09 10.39 -9.82
CA PHE A 136 5.73 9.87 -11.13
C PHE A 136 4.42 10.49 -11.62
N ILE A 137 3.38 10.51 -10.80
CA ILE A 137 2.06 10.94 -11.27
C ILE A 137 2.00 12.45 -11.55
N LYS A 138 2.69 13.27 -10.76
CA LYS A 138 2.84 14.72 -11.06
C LYS A 138 3.62 14.98 -12.35
N LYS A 139 4.54 14.11 -12.74
CA LYS A 139 5.20 14.21 -14.06
C LYS A 139 4.22 13.89 -15.18
N MET A 140 3.33 12.91 -15.01
CA MET A 140 2.29 12.57 -15.99
C MET A 140 1.27 13.71 -16.15
N GLU A 141 0.86 14.33 -15.04
CA GLU A 141 -0.01 15.51 -15.05
C GLU A 141 0.64 16.67 -15.82
N LYS A 142 1.89 17.02 -15.49
CA LYS A 142 2.64 18.08 -16.19
C LYS A 142 2.85 17.80 -17.68
N ALA A 143 2.90 16.53 -18.07
CA ALA A 143 2.99 16.11 -19.46
C ALA A 143 1.64 16.14 -20.19
N GLY A 144 0.54 16.47 -19.50
CA GLY A 144 -0.81 16.47 -20.06
C GLY A 144 -1.34 15.06 -20.37
N LEU A 145 -0.85 14.03 -19.66
CA LEU A 145 -1.28 12.65 -19.86
C LEU A 145 -2.42 12.23 -18.91
N VAL A 146 -2.49 12.85 -17.74
CA VAL A 146 -3.56 12.64 -16.76
C VAL A 146 -4.02 13.98 -16.20
N ASN A 147 -5.23 14.03 -15.65
CA ASN A 147 -5.68 15.13 -14.81
C ASN A 147 -6.09 14.62 -13.43
N PHE A 148 -5.89 15.43 -12.40
CA PHE A 148 -6.32 15.07 -11.04
C PHE A 148 -7.78 15.47 -10.81
N ASP A 149 -8.60 14.48 -10.46
CA ASP A 149 -9.99 14.68 -10.05
C ASP A 149 -10.37 13.58 -9.06
N ASP A 150 -10.13 13.87 -7.77
CA ASP A 150 -10.40 12.93 -6.68
C ASP A 150 -11.88 12.57 -6.58
N SER A 151 -12.79 13.48 -6.97
CA SER A 151 -14.24 13.25 -6.87
C SER A 151 -14.71 12.13 -7.81
N VAL A 152 -14.02 11.94 -8.94
CA VAL A 152 -14.27 10.84 -9.87
C VAL A 152 -13.77 9.53 -9.27
N LEU A 153 -12.53 9.53 -8.75
CA LEU A 153 -11.88 8.33 -8.22
C LEU A 153 -12.46 7.81 -6.91
N GLU A 154 -12.93 8.69 -6.02
CA GLU A 154 -13.61 8.32 -4.75
C GLU A 154 -14.85 7.45 -4.97
N SER A 155 -15.34 7.37 -6.21
CA SER A 155 -16.57 6.67 -6.55
C SER A 155 -16.38 5.57 -7.60
N GLU A 156 -15.13 5.25 -7.94
CA GLU A 156 -14.73 4.34 -9.00
C GLU A 156 -14.22 2.99 -8.47
N GLN A 157 -14.99 1.94 -8.73
CA GLN A 157 -14.78 0.61 -8.16
C GLN A 157 -13.82 -0.27 -8.99
N SER A 158 -13.52 0.09 -10.24
CA SER A 158 -12.65 -0.71 -11.11
C SER A 158 -11.23 -0.87 -10.59
N ILE A 159 -10.74 0.11 -9.82
CA ILE A 159 -9.39 0.14 -9.27
C ILE A 159 -9.38 -0.34 -7.83
N GLU A 160 -10.44 -0.03 -7.05
CA GLU A 160 -10.55 -0.41 -5.63
C GLU A 160 -10.34 -1.90 -5.40
N VAL A 161 -10.93 -2.76 -6.23
CA VAL A 161 -10.88 -4.23 -6.08
C VAL A 161 -9.46 -4.80 -6.16
N LEU A 162 -8.51 -4.06 -6.71
CA LEU A 162 -7.08 -4.45 -6.77
C LEU A 162 -6.28 -4.01 -5.55
N ALA A 163 -6.85 -3.12 -4.73
CA ALA A 163 -6.27 -2.63 -3.48
C ALA A 163 -6.96 -3.24 -2.25
N LEU A 164 -7.77 -4.29 -2.47
CA LEU A 164 -8.39 -5.15 -1.47
C LEU A 164 -7.55 -6.37 -1.12
#